data_AF-A0A9Q3JFQ8-F1
#
_entry.id   AF-A0A9Q3JFQ8-F1
#
_cell.length_a   1.000
_cell.length_b   1.000
_cell.length_c   1.000
_cell.angle_alpha   90.00
_cell.angle_beta   90.00
_cell.angle_gamma   90.00
#
_symmetry.space_group_name_H-M   'P 1'
#
loop_
_entity.id
_entity.type
_entity.pdbx_description
1 polymer ?
#
loop_
_entity_poly.entity_id
_entity_poly.type
_entity_poly.pdbx_seq_one_letter_code
_entity_poly.pdbx_strand_id
1 'polypeptide(L)'
;MPKQISVISFVKDTYKEEFVANQLVEAKINPSLSPKMRHNLIDVLYTYKNAFASDNQPLCTIKGNEVDITLNIDRPYPPVARRLAYPSSPRAREALEKHI
;
A
#
# COMPACT_ATOMS: atom_id res chain seq x y z
N MET A 1 15.47 13.29 44.36
CA MET A 1 14.16 13.56 43.74
C MET A 1 13.81 12.40 42.82
N PRO A 2 12.88 11.49 43.19
CA PRO A 2 12.53 10.36 42.32
C PRO A 2 11.66 10.84 41.17
N LYS A 3 12.05 10.49 39.93
CA LYS A 3 11.30 10.78 38.70
C LYS A 3 10.03 9.93 38.68
N GLN A 4 8.88 10.58 38.58
CA GLN A 4 7.59 9.91 38.38
C GLN A 4 7.63 9.11 37.07
N ILE A 5 7.40 7.80 37.18
CA ILE A 5 7.17 6.92 36.05
C ILE A 5 5.72 7.14 35.63
N SER A 6 5.50 7.83 34.51
CA SER A 6 4.18 7.97 33.91
C SER A 6 3.66 6.58 33.53
N VAL A 7 2.61 6.14 34.20
CA VAL A 7 1.85 4.94 33.87
C VAL A 7 1.25 5.17 32.49
N ILE A 8 1.82 4.51 31.48
CA ILE A 8 1.24 4.48 30.14
C ILE A 8 -0.01 3.62 30.25
N SER A 9 -1.19 4.26 30.22
CA SER A 9 -2.47 3.58 30.15
C SER A 9 -2.55 2.79 28.84
N PHE A 10 -2.45 1.47 28.93
CA PHE A 10 -2.70 0.56 27.82
C PHE A 10 -4.20 0.49 27.57
N VAL A 11 -4.73 1.46 26.82
CA VAL A 11 -6.03 1.29 26.18
C VAL A 11 -5.82 0.24 25.08
N LYS A 12 -6.50 -0.89 25.21
CA LYS A 12 -6.50 -1.93 24.18
C LYS A 12 -7.39 -1.47 23.03
N ASP A 13 -6.76 -0.87 22.03
CA ASP A 13 -7.43 -0.55 20.77
C ASP A 13 -7.46 -1.80 19.89
N THR A 14 -8.62 -2.46 19.84
CA THR A 14 -8.85 -3.68 19.03
C THR A 14 -8.43 -3.49 17.57
N TYR A 15 -8.73 -2.31 17.01
CA TYR A 15 -8.37 -1.95 15.62
C TYR A 15 -6.86 -1.81 15.38
N LYS A 16 -6.09 -1.46 16.40
CA LYS A 16 -4.64 -1.33 16.29
C LYS A 16 -3.97 -2.70 16.30
N GLU A 17 -4.52 -3.64 17.08
CA GLU A 17 -4.08 -5.03 17.08
C GLU A 17 -4.34 -5.71 15.72
N GLU A 18 -5.52 -5.48 15.13
CA GLU A 18 -5.83 -5.94 13.77
C GLU A 18 -4.90 -5.35 12.72
N PHE A 19 -4.55 -4.06 12.83
CA PHE A 19 -3.58 -3.42 11.93
C PHE A 19 -2.20 -4.08 12.00
N VAL A 20 -1.73 -4.37 13.22
CA VAL A 20 -0.44 -5.06 13.41
C VAL A 20 -0.50 -6.48 12.85
N ALA A 21 -1.61 -7.19 13.08
CA ALA A 21 -1.79 -8.58 12.68
C ALA A 21 -2.03 -8.79 11.18
N ASN A 22 -2.49 -7.77 10.45
CA ASN A 22 -2.79 -7.89 9.02
C ASN A 22 -1.79 -7.12 8.15
N GLN A 23 -1.43 -5.89 8.52
CA GLN A 23 -0.59 -5.03 7.66
C GLN A 23 0.90 -5.05 8.03
N LEU A 24 1.25 -5.35 9.29
CA LEU A 24 2.65 -5.36 9.73
C LEU A 24 3.25 -6.77 9.85
N VAL A 25 2.58 -7.80 9.34
CA VAL A 25 3.06 -9.20 9.38
C VAL A 25 4.37 -9.36 8.63
N GLU A 26 4.44 -8.79 7.43
CA GLU A 26 5.62 -8.85 6.57
C GLU A 26 6.64 -7.74 6.89
N ALA A 27 6.29 -6.82 7.80
CA ALA A 27 7.13 -5.69 8.14
C ALA A 27 8.36 -6.14 8.94
N LYS A 28 9.55 -5.95 8.35
CA LYS A 28 10.83 -6.25 9.01
C LYS A 28 11.24 -5.11 9.94
N ILE A 29 10.65 -5.08 11.13
CA ILE A 29 11.06 -4.15 12.20
C ILE A 29 12.37 -4.64 12.82
N ASN A 30 13.33 -3.72 13.01
CA ASN A 30 14.62 -4.06 13.61
C ASN A 30 14.45 -4.70 15.01
N PRO A 31 15.00 -5.91 15.25
CA PRO A 31 14.86 -6.60 16.53
C PRO A 31 15.61 -5.92 17.69
N SER A 32 16.58 -5.05 17.42
CA SER A 32 17.33 -4.31 18.44
C SER A 32 16.54 -3.14 19.05
N LEU A 33 15.32 -2.85 18.57
CA LEU A 33 14.49 -1.78 19.13
C LEU A 33 13.99 -2.13 20.53
N SER A 34 14.06 -1.15 21.44
CA SER A 34 13.43 -1.31 22.76
C SER A 34 11.90 -1.45 22.63
N PRO A 35 11.23 -2.14 23.57
CA PRO A 35 9.78 -2.33 23.53
C PRO A 35 9.00 -1.01 23.47
N LYS A 36 9.49 0.02 24.17
CA LYS A 36 8.90 1.38 24.15
C LYS A 36 9.00 2.03 22.78
N MET A 37 10.18 1.96 22.14
CA MET A 37 10.37 2.51 20.81
C MET A 37 9.53 1.78 19.77
N ARG A 38 9.40 0.46 19.91
CA ARG A 38 8.56 -0.34 19.01
C ARG A 38 7.09 0.07 19.13
N HIS A 39 6.62 0.28 20.36
CA HIS A 39 5.26 0.75 20.60
C HIS A 39 5.02 2.11 19.94
N ASN A 40 5.90 3.08 20.19
CA ASN A 40 5.81 4.43 19.59
C ASN A 40 5.85 4.37 18.06
N LEU A 41 6.65 3.48 17.47
CA LEU A 41 6.70 3.30 16.02
C LEU A 41 5.36 2.79 15.49
N ILE A 42 4.77 1.80 16.14
CA ILE A 42 3.45 1.28 15.76
C ILE A 42 2.38 2.36 15.94
N ASP A 43 2.46 3.20 16.98
CA ASP A 43 1.56 4.34 17.17
C ASP A 43 1.60 5.31 15.98
N VAL A 44 2.80 5.69 15.56
CA VAL A 44 2.99 6.60 14.42
C VAL A 44 2.45 5.97 13.15
N LEU A 45 2.78 4.71 12.88
CA LEU A 45 2.30 4.00 11.69
C LEU A 45 0.77 3.88 11.67
N TYR A 46 0.16 3.58 12.81
CA TYR A 46 -1.30 3.50 12.92
C TYR A 46 -1.96 4.86 12.73
N THR A 47 -1.40 5.92 13.33
CA THR A 47 -1.91 7.30 13.22
C THR A 47 -1.90 7.78 11.77
N TYR A 48 -0.85 7.46 11.02
CA TYR A 48 -0.68 7.88 9.62
C TYR A 48 -0.98 6.78 8.60
N LYS A 49 -1.75 5.75 8.96
CA LYS A 49 -2.01 4.58 8.09
C LYS A 49 -2.54 4.95 6.69
N ASN A 50 -3.33 6.04 6.60
CA ASN A 50 -3.91 6.51 5.33
C ASN A 50 -2.91 7.23 4.42
N ALA A 51 -1.73 7.60 4.93
CA ALA A 51 -0.67 8.22 4.13
C ALA A 51 0.16 7.19 3.34
N PHE A 52 0.00 5.89 3.67
CA PHE A 52 0.69 4.80 3.00
C PHE A 52 -0.21 4.14 1.97
N ALA A 53 0.42 3.57 0.94
CA ALA A 53 -0.27 2.71 -0.01
C ALA A 53 -0.72 1.43 0.70
N SER A 54 -1.96 1.02 0.48
CA SER A 54 -2.44 -0.31 0.87
C SER A 54 -2.97 -1.05 -0.35
N ASP A 55 -3.11 -2.36 -0.27
CA ASP A 55 -3.60 -3.18 -1.39
C ASP A 55 -4.98 -2.71 -1.90
N ASN A 56 -5.83 -2.24 -0.98
CA ASN A 56 -7.16 -1.72 -1.31
C ASN A 56 -7.15 -0.26 -1.77
N GLN A 57 -6.07 0.48 -1.47
CA GLN A 57 -6.00 1.92 -1.70
C GLN A 57 -4.61 2.31 -2.21
N PRO A 58 -4.36 2.11 -3.52
CA PRO A 58 -3.08 2.47 -4.13
C PRO A 58 -2.93 3.99 -4.22
N LEU A 59 -1.68 4.47 -4.26
CA LEU A 59 -1.34 5.89 -4.26
C LEU A 59 -1.92 6.67 -5.45
N CYS A 60 -2.26 5.99 -6.55
CA CYS A 60 -2.73 6.61 -7.77
C CYS A 60 -4.23 6.97 -7.73
N THR A 61 -4.99 6.56 -6.71
CA THR A 61 -6.42 6.87 -6.57
C THR A 61 -6.64 8.26 -5.98
N ILE A 62 -5.95 9.27 -6.53
CA ILE A 62 -6.11 10.68 -6.16
C ILE A 62 -7.09 11.30 -7.15
N LYS A 63 -8.17 11.90 -6.64
CA LYS A 63 -9.12 12.66 -7.45
C LYS A 63 -8.38 13.80 -8.17
N GLY A 64 -8.57 13.91 -9.48
CA GLY A 64 -7.94 14.94 -10.30
C GLY A 64 -6.62 14.54 -10.96
N ASN A 65 -6.11 13.32 -10.73
CA ASN A 65 -5.01 12.75 -11.53
C ASN A 65 -5.54 12.00 -12.77
N GLU A 66 -6.68 12.44 -13.31
CA GLU A 66 -7.25 11.87 -14.52
C GLU A 66 -6.51 12.44 -15.73
N VAL A 67 -6.10 11.57 -16.65
CA VAL A 67 -5.40 11.97 -17.86
C VAL A 67 -6.40 12.00 -19.00
N ASP A 68 -6.64 13.18 -19.56
CA ASP A 68 -7.38 13.32 -20.81
C ASP A 68 -6.45 12.97 -21.98
N ILE A 69 -6.74 11.85 -22.65
CA ILE A 69 -5.97 11.37 -23.80
C ILE A 69 -6.76 11.71 -25.06
N THR A 70 -6.43 12.86 -25.65
CA THR A 70 -7.01 13.27 -26.93
C THR A 70 -6.32 12.56 -28.10
N LEU A 71 -7.11 11.96 -28.99
CA LEU A 71 -6.59 11.33 -30.19
C LEU A 71 -6.37 12.37 -31.29
N ASN A 72 -5.18 12.39 -31.90
CA ASN A 72 -4.87 13.26 -33.04
C ASN A 72 -5.43 12.72 -34.38
N ILE A 73 -6.58 12.06 -34.36
CA ILE A 73 -7.22 11.50 -35.56
C ILE A 73 -8.66 11.99 -35.68
N ASP A 74 -9.04 12.36 -36.89
CA ASP A 74 -10.39 12.79 -37.23
C ASP A 74 -11.13 11.72 -38.05
N ARG A 75 -12.46 11.75 -37.99
CA ARG A 75 -13.31 10.92 -38.87
C ARG A 75 -12.96 11.24 -40.34
N PRO A 76 -12.97 10.25 -41.26
CA PRO A 76 -13.60 8.94 -41.16
C PRO A 76 -12.67 7.80 -40.70
N TYR A 77 -11.40 8.07 -40.37
CA TYR A 77 -10.42 7.00 -40.15
C TYR A 77 -10.47 6.50 -38.70
N PRO A 78 -10.74 5.20 -38.47
CA PRO A 78 -10.78 4.67 -37.12
C PRO A 78 -9.37 4.59 -36.50
N PRO A 79 -9.25 4.66 -35.17
CA PRO A 79 -8.00 4.37 -34.49
C PRO A 79 -7.50 2.98 -34.89
N VAL A 80 -6.22 2.91 -35.28
CA VAL A 80 -5.61 1.68 -35.77
C VAL A 80 -5.62 0.63 -34.65
N ALA A 81 -6.39 -0.43 -34.84
CA ALA A 81 -6.34 -1.59 -33.95
C ALA A 81 -4.93 -2.19 -34.01
N ARG A 82 -4.26 -2.28 -32.86
CA ARG A 82 -2.96 -2.96 -32.79
C ARG A 82 -3.16 -4.43 -33.19
N ARG A 83 -2.14 -5.00 -33.85
CA ARG A 83 -2.06 -6.44 -34.07
C ARG A 83 -2.12 -7.15 -32.72
N LEU A 84 -2.67 -8.36 -32.71
CA LEU A 84 -2.68 -9.20 -31.52
C LEU A 84 -1.27 -9.29 -30.93
N ALA A 85 -1.17 -9.21 -29.60
CA ALA A 85 0.09 -9.41 -28.92
C ALA A 85 0.66 -10.79 -29.28
N TYR A 86 1.98 -10.88 -29.45
CA TYR A 86 2.62 -12.16 -29.67
C TYR A 86 2.34 -13.10 -28.49
N PRO A 87 2.21 -14.41 -28.75
CA PRO A 87 1.97 -15.38 -27.69
C PRO A 87 3.11 -15.32 -26.67
N SER A 88 2.77 -15.12 -25.41
CA SER A 88 3.74 -15.20 -24.31
C SER A 88 4.16 -16.65 -24.08
N SER A 89 5.40 -16.85 -23.63
CA SER A 89 5.86 -18.18 -23.25
C SER A 89 5.03 -18.72 -22.08
N PRO A 90 4.88 -20.05 -21.92
CA PRO A 90 4.08 -20.63 -20.83
C PRO A 90 4.49 -20.09 -19.45
N ARG A 91 5.80 -20.01 -19.20
CA ARG A 91 6.37 -19.46 -17.97
C ARG A 91 6.04 -17.96 -17.79
N ALA A 92 6.13 -17.18 -18.86
CA ALA A 92 5.81 -15.76 -18.80
C ALA A 92 4.31 -15.56 -18.51
N ARG A 93 3.46 -16.38 -19.13
CA ARG A 93 2.01 -16.35 -18.93
C ARG A 93 1.63 -16.67 -17.48
N GLU A 94 2.18 -17.73 -16.90
CA GLU A 94 1.96 -18.10 -15.49
C GLU A 94 2.40 -17.00 -14.50
N ALA A 95 3.48 -16.27 -14.81
CA ALA A 95 3.94 -15.16 -13.99
C ALA A 95 3.02 -13.94 -14.11
N LEU A 96 2.54 -13.63 -15.32
CA LEU A 96 1.61 -12.52 -15.58
C LEU A 96 0.24 -12.77 -14.94
N GLU A 97 -0.27 -14.00 -14.98
CA GLU A 97 -1.56 -14.37 -14.38
C GLU A 97 -1.61 -14.14 -12.85
N LYS A 98 -0.48 -13.95 -12.17
CA LYS A 98 -0.44 -13.61 -10.74
C LYS A 98 -0.70 -12.13 -10.45
N HIS A 99 -0.59 -11.28 -11.46
CA HIS A 99 -0.56 -9.82 -11.30
C HIS A 99 -1.54 -9.08 -12.23
N ILE A 100 -2.29 -9.82 -13.06
CA ILE A 100 -3.40 -9.35 -13.88
C ILE A 100 -4.70 -9.69 -13.15
#